data_AF-A0A8T5EKG2-F1
#
_entry.id   AF-A0A8T5EKG2-F1
#
_cell.length_a   1.000
_cell.length_b   1.000
_cell.length_c   1.000
_cell.angle_alpha   90.00
_cell.angle_beta   90.00
_cell.angle_gamma   90.00
#
_symmetry.space_group_name_H-M   'P 1'
#
loop_
_entity.id
_entity.type
_entity.pdbx_description
1 polymer ?
#
loop_
_entity_poly.entity_id
_entity_poly.type
_entity_poly.pdbx_seq_one_letter_code
_entity_poly.pdbx_strand_id
1 'polypeptide(L)'
;MAKKKRGFGKFLGAITGSPYDQLLKQIEKQSEGAKNDSELGKKLKKLSRIVQQKYEEEAIDEEEHDLLMEEIEEVDPKGRSFPKLSDDTDEFYDGDIPDAPELKLGKKVDLDDLMRSKKDSFSSSFGRDEFDEFRNRMTEDFYAASDEAIQAGDHNREIITETRVFGSAEDDTESVKRKIVSEGEFDDPNAVEESHEDESDDDDSYRVDEDGTEWWKDDDGYWWFRGPEQEEWQPYDE
;
A
#
# COMPACT_ATOMS: atom_id res chain seq x y z
N MET A 1 -16.30 8.77 -21.99
CA MET A 1 -15.19 8.43 -21.07
C MET A 1 -15.67 8.75 -19.67
N ALA A 2 -16.08 7.74 -18.90
CA ALA A 2 -16.65 7.92 -17.57
C ALA A 2 -15.52 8.20 -16.58
N LYS A 3 -15.55 9.38 -15.94
CA LYS A 3 -14.67 9.70 -14.83
C LYS A 3 -15.09 8.81 -13.65
N LYS A 4 -14.28 7.80 -13.34
CA LYS A 4 -14.49 6.94 -12.18
C LYS A 4 -14.21 7.80 -10.94
N LYS A 5 -15.26 8.30 -10.28
CA LYS A 5 -15.14 9.00 -8.99
C LYS A 5 -14.54 8.02 -8.00
N ARG A 6 -13.25 8.16 -7.72
CA ARG A 6 -12.58 7.47 -6.63
C ARG A 6 -13.00 8.22 -5.37
N GLY A 7 -14.01 7.70 -4.67
CA GLY A 7 -14.46 8.29 -3.41
C GLY A 7 -13.35 8.16 -2.39
N PHE A 8 -12.65 9.26 -2.12
CA PHE A 8 -11.64 9.31 -1.08
C PHE A 8 -12.30 9.20 0.30
N GLY A 9 -11.72 8.30 1.09
CA GLY A 9 -12.29 7.79 2.34
C GLY A 9 -12.54 8.87 3.38
N LYS A 10 -13.54 8.56 4.22
CA LYS A 10 -14.00 9.28 5.41
C LYS A 10 -12.89 9.45 6.46
N PHE A 11 -11.86 10.26 6.22
CA PHE A 11 -10.79 10.52 7.19
C PHE A 11 -10.89 11.86 7.94
N LEU A 12 -11.88 12.71 7.67
CA LEU A 12 -11.94 14.05 8.28
C LEU A 12 -13.07 14.20 9.30
N GLY A 13 -12.97 13.39 10.36
CA GLY A 13 -13.71 13.56 11.62
C GLY A 13 -13.07 14.55 12.60
N ALA A 14 -12.09 15.36 12.16
CA ALA A 14 -11.44 16.38 12.98
C ALA A 14 -11.76 17.79 12.46
N ILE A 15 -12.16 18.65 13.39
CA ILE A 15 -12.65 20.01 13.13
C ILE A 15 -11.47 20.92 12.71
N THR A 16 -11.35 21.22 11.41
CA THR A 16 -10.70 22.41 10.80
C THR A 16 -9.29 22.81 11.34
N GLY A 17 -8.32 21.91 11.33
CA GLY A 17 -7.03 22.12 12.00
C GLY A 17 -5.95 22.84 11.18
N SER A 18 -5.70 22.41 9.94
CA SER A 18 -4.59 22.93 9.13
C SER A 18 -5.07 23.88 8.00
N PRO A 19 -4.21 24.82 7.54
CA PRO A 19 -4.48 25.61 6.34
C PRO A 19 -4.73 24.72 5.11
N TYR A 20 -4.08 23.57 5.02
CA TYR A 20 -4.30 22.54 4.01
C TYR A 20 -5.76 22.03 4.01
N ASP A 21 -6.29 21.57 5.15
CA ASP A 21 -7.66 21.02 5.26
C ASP A 21 -8.72 22.05 4.85
N GLN A 22 -8.48 23.33 5.17
CA GLN A 22 -9.39 24.42 4.81
C GLN A 22 -9.42 24.64 3.30
N LEU A 23 -8.27 24.57 2.63
CA LEU A 23 -8.14 24.70 1.18
C LEU A 23 -8.76 23.50 0.47
N LEU A 24 -8.50 22.28 0.95
CA LEU A 24 -9.07 21.04 0.43
C LEU A 24 -10.60 21.09 0.46
N LYS A 25 -11.18 21.43 1.61
CA LYS A 25 -12.63 21.57 1.77
C LYS A 25 -13.22 22.68 0.89
N GLN A 26 -12.44 23.73 0.61
CA GLN A 26 -12.86 24.78 -0.30
C GLN A 26 -12.87 24.30 -1.76
N ILE A 27 -11.91 23.47 -2.18
CA ILE A 27 -11.89 22.83 -3.50
C ILE A 27 -13.12 21.94 -3.66
N GLU A 28 -13.38 21.06 -2.69
CA GLU A 28 -14.55 20.17 -2.64
C GLU A 28 -15.85 20.96 -2.77
N LYS A 29 -16.06 21.97 -1.92
CA LYS A 29 -17.28 22.79 -1.93
C LYS A 29 -17.51 23.51 -3.27
N GLN A 30 -16.43 23.96 -3.92
CA GLN A 30 -16.56 24.57 -5.25
C GLN A 30 -16.84 23.54 -6.34
N SER A 31 -16.41 22.29 -6.16
CA SER A 31 -16.70 21.18 -7.06
C SER A 31 -18.19 20.80 -7.05
N GLU A 32 -18.76 20.63 -5.86
CA GLU A 32 -20.15 20.18 -5.67
C GLU A 32 -21.16 21.30 -5.96
N GLY A 33 -20.81 22.54 -5.64
CA GLY A 33 -21.70 23.70 -5.80
C GLY A 33 -21.69 24.32 -7.20
N ALA A 34 -20.90 23.80 -8.14
CA ALA A 34 -20.79 24.38 -9.47
C ALA A 34 -21.90 23.89 -10.40
N LYS A 35 -22.63 24.85 -10.96
CA LYS A 35 -23.68 24.58 -11.97
C LYS A 35 -23.14 24.55 -13.41
N ASN A 36 -21.94 25.12 -13.63
CA ASN A 36 -21.33 25.28 -14.95
C ASN A 36 -19.81 25.06 -14.89
N ASP A 37 -19.27 24.21 -15.77
CA ASP A 37 -17.84 23.87 -15.87
C ASP A 37 -16.93 25.08 -16.09
N SER A 38 -17.42 26.09 -16.82
CA SER A 38 -16.70 27.34 -17.09
C SER A 38 -16.49 28.19 -15.83
N GLU A 39 -17.45 28.19 -14.90
CA GLU A 39 -17.35 28.93 -13.64
C GLU A 39 -16.43 28.19 -12.67
N LEU A 40 -16.60 26.88 -12.55
CA LEU A 40 -15.74 26.02 -11.74
C LEU A 40 -14.28 26.16 -12.16
N GLY A 41 -13.97 26.08 -13.45
CA GLY A 41 -12.59 26.25 -13.93
C GLY A 41 -11.98 27.64 -13.65
N LYS A 42 -12.80 28.71 -13.56
CA LYS A 42 -12.34 30.04 -13.14
C LYS A 42 -12.10 30.13 -11.63
N LYS A 43 -12.93 29.44 -10.84
CA LYS A 43 -12.80 29.39 -9.37
C LYS A 43 -11.61 28.52 -8.95
N LEU A 44 -11.43 27.36 -9.57
CA LEU A 44 -10.25 26.50 -9.37
C LEU A 44 -8.94 27.24 -9.72
N LYS A 45 -8.91 28.02 -10.81
CA LYS A 45 -7.75 28.87 -11.13
C LYS A 45 -7.47 29.95 -10.07
N LYS A 46 -8.48 30.39 -9.33
CA LYS A 46 -8.27 31.31 -8.20
C LYS A 46 -7.77 30.54 -6.99
N LEU A 47 -8.28 29.34 -6.74
CA LEU A 47 -7.81 28.46 -5.67
C LEU A 47 -6.34 28.08 -5.86
N SER A 48 -5.90 27.71 -7.06
CA SER A 48 -4.50 27.39 -7.33
C SER A 48 -3.56 28.56 -6.99
N ARG A 49 -4.00 29.81 -7.21
CA ARG A 49 -3.24 31.01 -6.81
C ARG A 49 -3.22 31.21 -5.30
N ILE A 50 -4.30 30.86 -4.61
CA ILE A 50 -4.37 30.94 -3.14
C ILE A 50 -3.45 29.89 -2.53
N VAL A 51 -3.42 28.67 -3.09
CA VAL A 51 -2.51 27.60 -2.68
C VAL A 51 -1.05 28.05 -2.82
N GLN A 52 -0.67 28.62 -3.98
CA GLN A 52 0.67 29.20 -4.19
C GLN A 52 1.01 30.29 -3.16
N GLN A 53 0.07 31.21 -2.90
CA GLN A 53 0.28 32.26 -1.89
C GLN A 53 0.42 31.68 -0.47
N LYS A 54 -0.32 30.61 -0.14
CA LYS A 54 -0.25 29.96 1.17
C LYS A 54 1.06 29.24 1.40
N TYR A 55 1.64 28.68 0.33
CA TYR A 55 3.01 28.16 0.35
C TYR A 55 4.03 29.29 0.55
N GLU A 56 3.91 30.41 -0.18
CA GLU A 56 4.78 31.59 0.02
C GLU A 56 4.68 32.19 1.44
N GLU A 57 3.52 32.05 2.09
CA GLU A 57 3.28 32.43 3.49
C GLU A 57 3.79 31.40 4.51
N GLU A 58 4.46 30.32 4.06
CA GLU A 58 4.91 29.17 4.88
C GLU A 58 3.78 28.56 5.73
N ALA A 59 2.53 28.68 5.26
CA ALA A 59 1.36 28.16 5.96
C ALA A 59 1.05 26.70 5.59
N ILE A 60 1.57 26.25 4.45
CA ILE A 60 1.55 24.87 3.98
C ILE A 60 2.95 24.51 3.51
N ASP A 61 3.33 23.24 3.64
CA ASP A 61 4.60 22.75 3.12
C ASP A 61 4.54 22.43 1.61
N GLU A 62 5.66 21.96 1.08
CA GLU A 62 5.83 21.63 -0.35
C GLU A 62 4.95 20.44 -0.78
N GLU A 63 4.89 19.39 0.05
CA GLU A 63 4.08 18.20 -0.18
C GLU A 63 2.58 18.55 -0.14
N GLU A 64 2.14 19.32 0.85
CA GLU A 64 0.78 19.83 0.97
C GLU A 64 0.38 20.72 -0.20
N HIS A 65 1.29 21.58 -0.70
CA HIS A 65 1.06 22.37 -1.90
C HIS A 65 0.77 21.47 -3.10
N ASP A 66 1.60 20.45 -3.31
CA ASP A 66 1.49 19.58 -4.48
C ASP A 66 0.26 18.68 -4.43
N LEU A 67 -0.06 18.13 -3.26
CA LEU A 67 -1.31 17.41 -3.02
C LEU A 67 -2.54 18.28 -3.33
N LEU A 68 -2.54 19.55 -2.91
CA LEU A 68 -3.64 20.48 -3.23
C LEU A 68 -3.71 20.80 -4.73
N MET A 69 -2.57 20.89 -5.41
CA MET A 69 -2.52 21.12 -6.85
C MET A 69 -3.07 19.92 -7.61
N GLU A 70 -2.71 18.70 -7.24
CA GLU A 70 -3.26 17.46 -7.82
C GLU A 70 -4.78 17.38 -7.68
N GLU A 71 -5.31 17.68 -6.49
CA GLU A 71 -6.76 17.69 -6.25
C GLU A 71 -7.47 18.72 -7.15
N ILE A 72 -6.86 19.90 -7.35
CA ILE A 72 -7.38 20.92 -8.27
C ILE A 72 -7.39 20.40 -9.72
N GLU A 73 -6.37 19.65 -10.14
CA GLU A 73 -6.28 19.06 -11.48
C GLU A 73 -7.35 17.99 -11.71
N GLU A 74 -7.58 17.11 -10.74
CA GLU A 74 -8.59 16.05 -10.81
C GLU A 74 -9.99 16.63 -10.99
N VAL A 75 -10.28 17.70 -10.23
CA VAL A 75 -11.59 18.36 -10.24
C VAL A 75 -11.75 19.29 -11.46
N ASP A 76 -10.67 19.74 -12.12
CA ASP A 76 -10.77 20.67 -13.24
C ASP A 76 -11.41 20.02 -14.49
N PRO A 77 -12.56 20.52 -14.98
CA PRO A 77 -13.22 19.99 -16.17
C PRO A 77 -12.39 20.19 -17.43
N LYS A 78 -11.39 21.07 -17.39
CA LYS A 78 -10.46 21.31 -18.50
C LYS A 78 -9.18 20.48 -18.43
N GLY A 79 -8.97 19.72 -17.34
CA GLY A 79 -7.77 18.90 -17.14
C GLY A 79 -6.48 19.70 -17.31
N ARG A 80 -6.43 20.93 -16.77
CA ARG A 80 -5.20 21.74 -16.79
C ARG A 80 -4.26 21.20 -15.73
N SER A 81 -3.00 21.04 -16.08
CA SER A 81 -1.93 20.79 -15.10
C SER A 81 -1.38 22.10 -14.56
N PHE A 82 -0.91 22.03 -13.32
CA PHE A 82 -0.24 23.10 -12.60
C PHE A 82 1.18 22.64 -12.24
N PRO A 83 2.15 23.58 -12.17
CA PRO A 83 3.51 23.23 -11.75
C PRO A 83 3.50 22.77 -10.29
N LYS A 84 4.04 21.58 -10.05
CA LYS A 84 4.36 21.06 -8.72
C LYS A 84 5.72 21.60 -8.28
N LEU A 85 5.95 21.66 -6.97
CA LEU A 85 7.18 22.17 -6.37
C LEU A 85 8.16 21.03 -6.11
N SER A 86 7.65 19.88 -5.67
CA SER A 86 8.40 18.67 -5.47
C SER A 86 8.77 18.05 -6.82
N ASP A 87 10.02 17.60 -6.88
CA ASP A 87 10.49 16.68 -7.91
C ASP A 87 10.17 15.26 -7.44
N ASP A 88 8.87 14.94 -7.31
CA ASP A 88 8.39 13.60 -6.91
C ASP A 88 8.64 12.53 -8.01
N THR A 89 9.18 12.96 -9.16
CA THR A 89 9.89 12.07 -10.07
C THR A 89 11.20 11.68 -9.44
N ASP A 90 11.16 10.60 -8.67
CA ASP A 90 12.34 9.93 -8.14
C ASP A 90 13.29 9.67 -9.31
N GLU A 91 14.38 10.46 -9.41
CA GLU A 91 15.33 10.46 -10.54
C GLU A 91 15.88 9.03 -10.81
N PHE A 92 15.83 8.18 -9.78
CA PHE A 92 16.15 6.76 -9.86
C PHE A 92 15.17 5.93 -10.71
N TYR A 93 13.87 6.27 -10.70
CA TYR A 93 12.81 5.60 -11.46
C TYR A 93 12.38 6.36 -12.74
N ASP A 94 12.79 7.62 -12.90
CA ASP A 94 12.48 8.44 -14.10
C ASP A 94 13.49 8.23 -15.25
N GLY A 95 14.57 7.49 -15.00
CA GLY A 95 15.46 7.00 -16.06
C GLY A 95 14.79 5.90 -16.88
N ASP A 96 15.15 5.80 -18.17
CA ASP A 96 14.83 4.62 -19.00
C ASP A 96 15.29 3.36 -18.25
N ILE A 97 14.36 2.67 -17.58
CA ILE A 97 14.64 1.40 -16.92
C ILE A 97 15.17 0.49 -18.03
N PRO A 98 16.44 0.06 -17.95
CA PRO A 98 16.99 -0.76 -19.01
C PRO A 98 16.11 -1.99 -19.12
N ASP A 99 15.67 -2.29 -20.35
CA ASP A 99 14.89 -3.50 -20.61
C ASP A 99 15.59 -4.68 -19.93
N ALA A 100 14.82 -5.38 -19.08
CA ALA A 100 15.33 -6.53 -18.37
C ALA A 100 15.95 -7.48 -19.42
N PRO A 101 17.19 -7.95 -19.21
CA PRO A 101 17.85 -8.78 -20.21
C PRO A 101 16.98 -10.00 -20.49
N GLU A 102 16.74 -10.29 -21.77
CA GLU A 102 15.99 -11.48 -22.16
C GLU A 102 16.69 -12.72 -21.59
N LEU A 103 16.12 -13.28 -20.53
CA LEU A 103 16.60 -14.53 -19.95
C LEU A 103 16.34 -15.62 -20.99
N LYS A 104 17.42 -16.08 -21.62
CA LYS A 104 17.40 -17.32 -22.39
C LYS A 104 17.20 -18.45 -21.39
N LEU A 105 15.94 -18.69 -21.01
CA LEU A 105 15.48 -19.84 -20.26
C LEU A 105 15.80 -21.07 -21.12
N GLY A 106 17.04 -21.54 -21.00
CA GLY A 106 17.48 -22.77 -21.58
C GLY A 106 16.77 -23.96 -20.94
N LYS A 107 17.26 -25.16 -21.28
CA LYS A 107 16.85 -26.40 -20.62
C LYS A 107 16.99 -26.23 -19.11
N LYS A 108 16.01 -26.78 -18.37
CA LYS A 108 15.97 -26.84 -16.89
C LYS A 108 17.40 -27.08 -16.37
N VAL A 109 17.95 -26.10 -15.67
CA VAL A 109 19.27 -26.19 -15.06
C VAL A 109 19.07 -26.84 -13.69
N ASP A 110 19.80 -27.92 -13.42
CA ASP A 110 19.74 -28.57 -12.12
C ASP A 110 20.31 -27.63 -11.05
N LEU A 111 19.54 -27.38 -9.98
CA LEU A 111 19.96 -26.50 -8.88
C LEU A 111 21.26 -26.98 -8.26
N ASP A 112 21.49 -28.29 -8.18
CA ASP A 112 22.73 -28.84 -7.61
C ASP A 112 23.97 -28.46 -8.42
N ASP A 113 23.87 -28.37 -9.74
CA ASP A 113 24.98 -27.93 -10.59
C ASP A 113 25.15 -26.40 -10.57
N LEU A 114 24.08 -25.65 -10.26
CA LEU A 114 24.14 -24.19 -10.05
C LEU A 114 24.72 -23.84 -8.67
N MET A 115 24.40 -24.63 -7.65
CA MET A 115 24.85 -24.47 -6.26
C MET A 115 26.28 -24.98 -6.05
N ARG A 116 26.80 -25.81 -6.97
CA ARG A 116 28.23 -26.13 -7.00
C ARG A 116 29.01 -24.88 -7.41
N SER A 117 30.04 -24.56 -6.64
CA SER A 117 31.02 -23.55 -7.03
C SER A 117 31.64 -23.97 -8.36
N LYS A 118 31.17 -23.36 -9.45
CA LYS A 118 31.75 -23.57 -10.76
C LYS A 118 33.19 -23.10 -10.69
N LYS A 119 34.12 -24.04 -10.86
CA LYS A 119 35.57 -23.85 -10.68
C LYS A 119 36.17 -22.69 -11.50
N ASP A 120 35.43 -22.20 -12.50
CA ASP A 120 35.82 -21.14 -13.43
C ASP A 120 34.89 -19.91 -13.43
N SER A 121 33.93 -19.78 -12.50
CA SER A 121 33.13 -18.56 -12.41
C SER A 121 33.32 -17.92 -11.04
N PHE A 122 33.97 -16.76 -11.08
CA PHE A 122 34.06 -15.78 -10.01
C PHE A 122 35.07 -16.09 -8.89
N SER A 123 36.35 -16.19 -9.27
CA SER A 123 37.38 -15.42 -8.59
C SER A 123 38.36 -14.95 -9.67
N SER A 124 38.36 -13.65 -9.96
CA SER A 124 39.50 -13.08 -10.69
C SER A 124 40.76 -13.42 -9.87
N SER A 125 41.90 -13.63 -10.52
CA SER A 125 43.19 -13.92 -9.87
C SER A 125 43.61 -12.87 -8.82
N PHE A 126 42.90 -11.75 -8.72
CA PHE A 126 43.12 -10.71 -7.72
C PHE A 126 42.21 -10.96 -6.50
N GLY A 127 42.81 -11.20 -5.33
CA GLY A 127 42.09 -11.27 -4.05
C GLY A 127 41.59 -12.65 -3.62
N ARG A 128 41.89 -13.73 -4.35
CA ARG A 128 41.51 -15.09 -3.94
C ARG A 128 42.20 -15.52 -2.64
N ASP A 129 43.52 -15.34 -2.58
CA ASP A 129 44.29 -15.72 -1.41
C ASP A 129 43.91 -14.87 -0.20
N GLU A 130 43.64 -13.57 -0.40
CA GLU A 130 43.15 -12.65 0.65
C GLU A 130 41.74 -13.00 1.13
N PHE A 131 40.85 -13.42 0.23
CA PHE A 131 39.50 -13.85 0.59
C PHE A 131 39.50 -15.21 1.31
N ASP A 132 40.30 -16.17 0.85
CA ASP A 132 40.46 -17.46 1.50
C ASP A 132 41.09 -17.27 2.90
N GLU A 133 42.08 -16.37 3.03
CA GLU A 133 42.66 -16.01 4.33
C GLU A 133 41.66 -15.28 5.25
N PHE A 134 40.86 -14.35 4.71
CA PHE A 134 39.80 -13.67 5.47
C PHE A 134 38.72 -14.64 5.94
N ARG A 135 38.28 -15.55 5.07
CA ARG A 135 37.32 -16.62 5.39
C ARG A 135 37.86 -17.53 6.47
N ASN A 136 39.12 -17.96 6.37
CA ASN A 136 39.75 -18.81 7.36
C ASN A 136 39.86 -18.09 8.71
N ARG A 137 40.29 -16.82 8.73
CA ARG A 137 40.35 -16.00 9.96
C ARG A 137 38.97 -15.87 10.62
N MET A 138 37.95 -15.48 9.85
CA MET A 138 36.57 -15.37 10.36
C MET A 138 36.04 -16.71 10.90
N THR A 139 36.39 -17.81 10.24
CA THR A 139 35.96 -19.15 10.66
C THR A 139 36.66 -19.56 11.96
N GLU A 140 37.95 -19.29 12.08
CA GLU A 140 38.75 -19.54 13.29
C GLU A 140 38.23 -18.70 14.47
N ASP A 141 37.97 -17.40 14.23
CA ASP A 141 37.38 -16.50 15.23
C ASP A 141 35.99 -16.99 15.70
N PHE A 142 35.16 -17.48 14.78
CA PHE A 142 33.85 -18.04 15.11
C PHE A 142 33.96 -19.30 15.97
N TYR A 143 34.86 -20.23 15.63
CA TYR A 143 35.06 -21.44 16.44
C TYR A 143 35.64 -21.12 17.81
N ALA A 144 36.60 -20.19 17.91
CA ALA A 144 37.15 -19.75 19.18
C ALA A 144 36.08 -19.10 20.07
N ALA A 145 35.28 -18.20 19.51
CA ALA A 145 34.16 -17.57 20.23
C ALA A 145 33.08 -18.58 20.64
N SER A 146 32.79 -19.57 19.78
CA SER A 146 31.85 -20.65 20.10
C SER A 146 32.37 -21.54 21.23
N ASP A 147 33.65 -21.91 21.22
CA ASP A 147 34.24 -22.74 22.28
C ASP A 147 34.27 -21.99 23.61
N GLU A 148 34.57 -20.68 23.59
CA GLU A 148 34.49 -19.80 24.75
C GLU A 148 33.04 -19.67 25.27
N ALA A 149 32.05 -19.52 24.39
CA ALA A 149 30.64 -19.48 24.76
C ALA A 149 30.14 -20.81 25.35
N ILE A 150 30.58 -21.94 24.80
CA ILE A 150 30.32 -23.28 25.37
C ILE A 150 30.94 -23.39 26.76
N GLN A 151 32.19 -22.95 26.92
CA GLN A 151 32.89 -22.97 28.21
C GLN A 151 32.24 -22.05 29.25
N ALA A 152 31.72 -20.89 28.83
CA ALA A 152 30.99 -19.95 29.67
C ALA A 152 29.56 -20.38 30.00
N GLY A 153 29.07 -21.48 29.40
CA GLY A 153 27.71 -21.98 29.58
C GLY A 153 26.64 -21.18 28.83
N ASP A 154 27.05 -20.34 27.88
CA ASP A 154 26.23 -19.35 27.16
C ASP A 154 26.00 -19.72 25.68
N HIS A 155 26.17 -21.00 25.35
CA HIS A 155 26.05 -21.55 24.00
C HIS A 155 24.63 -21.51 23.41
N ASN A 156 23.61 -21.18 24.21
CA ASN A 156 22.22 -21.04 23.77
C ASN A 156 21.79 -19.59 23.60
N ARG A 157 22.67 -18.60 23.80
CA ARG A 157 22.34 -17.22 23.42
C ARG A 157 22.27 -17.15 21.91
N GLU A 158 21.11 -16.74 21.41
CA GLU A 158 20.90 -16.46 20.00
C GLU A 158 21.98 -15.49 19.53
N ILE A 159 22.82 -15.94 18.60
CA ILE A 159 23.81 -15.10 17.93
C ILE A 159 23.00 -14.17 17.02
N ILE A 160 22.54 -13.05 17.59
CA ILE A 160 21.96 -11.95 16.82
C ILE A 160 23.10 -11.35 16.03
N THR A 161 23.35 -11.90 14.85
CA THR A 161 24.15 -11.20 13.84
C THR A 161 23.36 -9.92 13.51
N GLU A 162 23.95 -8.75 13.70
CA GLU A 162 23.34 -7.41 13.50
C GLU A 162 22.63 -7.18 12.15
N THR A 163 22.69 -8.14 11.21
CA THR A 163 22.09 -8.08 9.88
C THR A 163 20.87 -8.98 9.66
N ARG A 164 20.41 -9.73 10.67
CA ARG A 164 19.17 -10.54 10.57
C ARG A 164 18.12 -10.04 11.56
N VAL A 165 17.27 -9.12 11.10
CA VAL A 165 16.22 -8.40 11.84
C VAL A 165 14.90 -9.19 11.92
N PHE A 166 14.93 -10.53 11.88
CA PHE A 166 13.71 -11.34 11.79
C PHE A 166 13.49 -12.32 12.95
N GLY A 167 14.36 -12.32 13.98
CA GLY A 167 14.31 -13.32 15.05
C GLY A 167 13.44 -12.98 16.26
N SER A 168 13.16 -11.70 16.55
CA SER A 168 12.51 -11.31 17.82
C SER A 168 11.31 -10.38 17.68
N ALA A 169 10.75 -10.23 16.49
CA ALA A 169 9.58 -9.37 16.30
C ALA A 169 8.29 -9.98 16.85
N GLU A 170 8.17 -11.31 16.97
CA GLU A 170 6.90 -11.95 17.34
C GLU A 170 6.50 -11.69 18.80
N ASP A 171 7.41 -11.84 19.77
CA ASP A 171 7.09 -11.66 21.20
C ASP A 171 6.76 -10.20 21.54
N ASP A 172 7.54 -9.25 21.00
CA ASP A 172 7.30 -7.82 21.17
C ASP A 172 5.97 -7.41 20.50
N THR A 173 5.67 -7.92 19.30
CA THR A 173 4.41 -7.61 18.61
C THR A 173 3.19 -8.21 19.32
N GLU A 174 3.29 -9.40 19.91
CA GLU A 174 2.20 -9.99 20.70
C GLU A 174 1.94 -9.19 21.98
N SER A 175 2.99 -8.70 22.64
CA SER A 175 2.86 -7.85 23.82
C SER A 175 2.17 -6.51 23.50
N VAL A 176 2.52 -5.91 22.35
CA VAL A 176 1.92 -4.67 21.85
C VAL A 176 0.48 -4.88 21.43
N LYS A 177 0.17 -5.97 20.71
CA LYS A 177 -1.21 -6.35 20.34
C LYS A 177 -2.09 -6.50 21.59
N ARG A 178 -1.62 -7.23 22.61
CA ARG A 178 -2.36 -7.40 23.87
C ARG A 178 -2.61 -6.08 24.58
N LYS A 179 -1.63 -5.18 24.56
CA LYS A 179 -1.77 -3.85 25.16
C LYS A 179 -2.81 -3.00 24.41
N ILE A 180 -2.77 -3.00 23.08
CA ILE A 180 -3.74 -2.30 22.23
C ILE A 180 -5.16 -2.83 22.44
N VAL A 181 -5.34 -4.16 22.52
CA VAL A 181 -6.64 -4.78 22.81
C VAL A 181 -7.13 -4.44 24.23
N SER A 182 -6.24 -4.34 25.22
CA SER A 182 -6.66 -3.95 26.58
C SER A 182 -7.00 -2.45 26.73
N GLU A 183 -6.41 -1.61 25.88
CA GLU A 183 -6.49 -0.16 25.97
C GLU A 183 -7.52 0.43 24.98
N GLY A 184 -7.88 -0.31 23.93
CA GLY A 184 -8.96 -0.01 23.00
C GLY A 184 -10.20 -0.86 23.23
N GLU A 185 -11.37 -0.36 22.83
CA GLU A 185 -12.63 -1.13 22.80
C GLU A 185 -12.66 -1.99 21.52
N PHE A 186 -11.70 -2.92 21.40
CA PHE A 186 -11.58 -3.88 20.30
C PHE A 186 -11.67 -5.30 20.84
N ASP A 187 -12.51 -6.14 20.24
CA ASP A 187 -12.59 -7.56 20.57
C ASP A 187 -11.30 -8.29 20.18
N ASP A 188 -10.83 -9.18 21.07
CA ASP A 188 -9.62 -9.98 20.88
C ASP A 188 -9.88 -11.05 19.79
N PRO A 189 -9.25 -10.97 18.61
CA PRO A 189 -9.45 -11.95 17.54
C PRO A 189 -8.85 -13.32 17.87
N ASN A 190 -8.13 -13.47 18.99
CA ASN A 190 -7.51 -14.71 19.43
C ASN A 190 -8.22 -15.34 20.64
N ALA A 191 -9.34 -14.76 21.09
CA ALA A 191 -10.23 -15.41 22.05
C ALA A 191 -10.81 -16.67 21.39
N VAL A 192 -10.47 -17.84 21.95
CA VAL A 192 -10.95 -19.13 21.46
C VAL A 192 -12.47 -19.11 21.36
N GLU A 193 -12.93 -19.24 20.12
CA GLU A 193 -14.31 -19.24 19.65
C GLU A 193 -15.14 -20.32 20.37
N GLU A 194 -15.76 -19.96 21.50
CA GLU A 194 -16.85 -20.71 22.09
C GLU A 194 -18.17 -20.06 21.65
N SER A 195 -18.60 -20.40 20.43
CA SER A 195 -19.97 -20.34 19.93
C SER A 195 -20.79 -19.11 20.35
N HIS A 196 -20.77 -18.04 19.53
CA HIS A 196 -21.93 -17.17 19.39
C HIS A 196 -22.00 -16.63 17.96
N GLU A 197 -22.95 -17.19 17.22
CA GLU A 197 -23.61 -16.70 16.00
C GLU A 197 -22.98 -15.48 15.31
N ASP A 198 -22.35 -15.78 14.18
CA ASP A 198 -21.93 -14.88 13.11
C ASP A 198 -23.13 -14.04 12.61
N GLU A 199 -23.23 -12.78 13.04
CA GLU A 199 -24.03 -11.76 12.34
C GLU A 199 -23.21 -11.26 11.13
N SER A 200 -23.05 -12.16 10.16
CA SER A 200 -22.99 -11.77 8.75
C SER A 200 -24.33 -11.12 8.43
N ASP A 201 -24.41 -9.79 8.40
CA ASP A 201 -25.52 -9.10 7.77
C ASP A 201 -25.41 -9.42 6.26
N ASP A 202 -26.14 -10.47 5.89
CA ASP A 202 -26.39 -10.97 4.54
C ASP A 202 -26.61 -9.80 3.56
N ASP A 203 -25.71 -9.65 2.59
CA ASP A 203 -26.00 -8.94 1.34
C ASP A 203 -26.92 -9.80 0.45
N ASP A 204 -28.03 -10.27 1.04
CA ASP A 204 -29.14 -11.00 0.40
C ASP A 204 -29.87 -10.13 -0.64
N SER A 205 -29.42 -8.89 -0.84
CA SER A 205 -29.95 -7.99 -1.86
C SER A 205 -29.58 -8.43 -3.28
N TYR A 206 -28.50 -9.21 -3.48
CA TYR A 206 -28.09 -9.65 -4.82
C TYR A 206 -27.64 -11.12 -4.88
N ARG A 207 -28.26 -11.92 -5.74
CA ARG A 207 -27.84 -13.32 -5.98
C ARG A 207 -28.02 -13.74 -7.43
N VAL A 208 -27.19 -14.67 -7.90
CA VAL A 208 -27.26 -15.23 -9.25
C VAL A 208 -27.53 -16.72 -9.14
N ASP A 209 -28.57 -17.23 -9.81
CA ASP A 209 -28.88 -18.66 -9.81
C ASP A 209 -28.04 -19.47 -10.82
N GLU A 210 -28.12 -20.80 -10.74
CA GLU A 210 -27.38 -21.72 -11.62
C GLU A 210 -27.77 -21.58 -13.11
N ASP A 211 -28.94 -21.03 -13.40
CA ASP A 211 -29.41 -20.74 -14.75
C ASP A 211 -28.87 -19.38 -15.28
N GLY A 212 -28.09 -18.66 -14.46
CA GLY A 212 -27.50 -17.36 -14.79
C GLY A 212 -28.51 -16.20 -14.70
N THR A 213 -29.64 -16.41 -14.03
CA THR A 213 -30.63 -15.36 -13.74
C THR A 213 -30.19 -14.61 -12.50
N GLU A 214 -30.12 -13.29 -12.63
CA GLU A 214 -29.66 -12.41 -11.58
C GLU A 214 -30.88 -11.85 -10.85
N TRP A 215 -30.86 -11.93 -9.53
CA TRP A 215 -31.92 -11.55 -8.62
C TRP A 215 -31.46 -10.38 -7.79
N TRP A 216 -32.29 -9.33 -7.72
CA TRP A 216 -32.05 -8.16 -6.89
C TRP A 216 -33.28 -7.86 -6.03
N LYS A 217 -33.06 -7.55 -4.75
CA LYS A 217 -34.13 -7.13 -3.83
C LYS A 217 -34.00 -5.62 -3.59
N ASP A 218 -35.08 -4.89 -3.86
CA ASP A 218 -35.14 -3.45 -3.63
C ASP A 218 -35.30 -3.10 -2.14
N ASP A 219 -35.18 -1.81 -1.83
CA ASP A 219 -35.29 -1.26 -0.47
C ASP A 219 -36.69 -1.45 0.15
N ASP A 220 -37.72 -1.72 -0.67
CA ASP A 220 -39.10 -2.04 -0.26
C ASP A 220 -39.31 -3.56 -0.05
N GLY A 221 -38.27 -4.36 -0.28
CA GLY A 221 -38.25 -5.81 -0.11
C GLY A 221 -38.83 -6.59 -1.29
N TYR A 222 -39.08 -5.92 -2.41
CA TYR A 222 -39.56 -6.51 -3.66
C TYR A 222 -38.42 -7.12 -4.47
N TRP A 223 -38.67 -8.29 -5.05
CA TRP A 223 -37.67 -8.99 -5.84
C TRP A 223 -37.81 -8.65 -7.32
N TRP A 224 -36.67 -8.46 -7.96
CA TRP A 224 -36.50 -8.22 -9.38
C TRP A 224 -35.58 -9.28 -9.95
N PHE A 225 -35.84 -9.74 -11.16
CA PHE A 225 -34.98 -10.71 -11.85
C PHE A 225 -34.60 -10.23 -13.25
N ARG A 226 -33.42 -10.62 -13.72
CA ARG A 226 -33.01 -10.50 -15.12
C ARG A 226 -32.38 -11.80 -15.60
N GLY A 227 -32.83 -12.30 -16.75
CA GLY A 227 -32.23 -13.48 -17.38
C GLY A 227 -30.97 -13.10 -18.17
N PRO A 228 -30.11 -14.07 -18.51
CA PRO A 228 -28.85 -13.84 -19.23
C PRO A 228 -29.04 -13.26 -20.64
N GLU A 229 -30.24 -13.39 -21.23
CA GLU A 229 -30.59 -12.86 -22.55
C GLU A 229 -31.54 -11.63 -22.49
N GLN A 230 -31.85 -11.11 -21.30
CA GLN A 230 -32.76 -9.97 -21.12
C GLN A 230 -32.03 -8.78 -20.49
N GLU A 231 -32.11 -7.61 -21.15
CA GLU A 231 -31.42 -6.38 -20.69
C GLU A 231 -32.22 -5.58 -19.64
N GLU A 232 -33.49 -5.90 -19.42
CA GLU A 232 -34.40 -5.18 -18.51
C GLU A 232 -34.76 -6.02 -17.28
N TRP A 233 -34.70 -5.40 -16.09
CA TRP A 233 -35.16 -6.00 -14.84
C TRP A 233 -36.69 -6.12 -14.84
N GLN A 234 -37.19 -7.32 -14.52
CA GLN A 234 -38.62 -7.59 -14.39
C GLN A 234 -38.99 -7.75 -12.91
N PRO A 235 -40.13 -7.19 -12.47
CA PRO A 235 -40.61 -7.43 -11.12
C PRO A 235 -41.03 -8.90 -11.01
N TYR A 236 -40.60 -9.55 -9.94
CA TYR A 236 -41.12 -10.86 -9.56
C TYR A 236 -42.41 -10.65 -8.78
N ASP A 237 -43.55 -10.87 -9.43
CA ASP A 237 -44.83 -11.07 -8.75
C ASP A 237 -44.91 -12.53 -8.29
N GLU A 238 -45.00 -12.75 -6.98
CA GLU A 238 -45.18 -14.08 -6.34
C GLU A 238 -46.54 -14.73 -6.67
#